data_AF-A0A3M0XW08-F1
#
_entry.id   AF-A0A3M0XW08-F1
#
_cell.length_a   1.000
_cell.length_b   1.000
_cell.length_c   1.000
_cell.angle_alpha   90.00
_cell.angle_beta   90.00
_cell.angle_gamma   90.00
#
_symmetry.space_group_name_H-M   'P 1'
#
loop_
_entity.id
_entity.type
_entity.pdbx_description
1 polymer ?
#
loop_
_entity_poly.entity_id
_entity_poly.type
_entity_poly.pdbx_seq_one_letter_code
_entity_poly.pdbx_strand_id
1 'polypeptide(L)'
;MIESLSHVGPVLVAILGFGALIFLHELGHFLAARWAGVRVLQFALGFGPALLSYRRGLGLRWGSTTPEYRKLLEARGEGGEPGRLETRTVAGVSPTEYRLNWLPFGGYVKMLGQEDLDPAATASTPDSYTQQPIWKRMVIVSGGIVMNLLVAAGLFVAVFMAGLPAMAPVVGAATRP
;
A
#
# COMPACT_ATOMS: atom_id res chain seq x y z
N MET A 1 -4.98 -36.11 11.90
CA MET A 1 -5.96 -35.07 11.48
C MET A 1 -6.03 -33.88 12.45
N ILE A 2 -5.87 -34.08 13.77
CA ILE A 2 -5.86 -33.01 14.78
C ILE A 2 -4.58 -32.14 14.73
N GLU A 3 -3.44 -32.72 14.34
CA GLU A 3 -2.17 -31.97 14.21
C GLU A 3 -2.21 -30.90 13.10
N SER A 4 -2.91 -31.14 11.99
CA SER A 4 -3.04 -30.17 10.89
C SER A 4 -3.75 -28.88 11.33
N LEU A 5 -4.78 -28.98 12.18
CA LEU A 5 -5.51 -27.82 12.70
C LEU A 5 -4.65 -26.91 13.60
N SER A 6 -3.64 -27.47 14.29
CA SER A 6 -2.74 -26.67 15.15
C SER A 6 -1.81 -25.74 14.34
N HIS A 7 -1.60 -26.03 13.06
CA HIS A 7 -0.74 -25.24 12.17
C HIS A 7 -1.54 -24.16 11.40
N VAL A 8 -2.87 -24.32 11.27
CA VAL A 8 -3.74 -23.37 10.56
C VAL A 8 -3.77 -22.01 11.27
N GLY A 9 -3.87 -22.00 12.60
CA GLY A 9 -3.91 -20.76 13.38
C GLY A 9 -2.68 -19.86 13.16
N PRO A 10 -1.46 -20.36 13.41
CA PRO A 10 -0.23 -19.60 13.16
C PRO A 10 -0.09 -19.14 11.71
N VAL A 11 -0.49 -19.94 10.73
CA VAL A 11 -0.45 -19.56 9.31
C VAL A 11 -1.40 -18.39 9.02
N LEU A 12 -2.63 -18.42 9.55
CA LEU A 12 -3.56 -17.31 9.39
C LEU A 12 -3.03 -16.03 10.05
N VAL A 13 -2.46 -16.14 11.26
CA VAL A 13 -1.82 -15.01 11.94
C VAL A 13 -0.65 -14.46 11.13
N ALA A 14 0.17 -15.33 10.53
CA ALA A 14 1.28 -14.92 9.67
C ALA A 14 0.79 -14.19 8.40
N ILE A 15 -0.24 -14.71 7.73
CA ILE A 15 -0.84 -14.06 6.55
C ILE A 15 -1.40 -12.68 6.92
N LEU A 16 -2.15 -12.59 8.01
CA LEU A 16 -2.73 -11.32 8.48
C LEU A 16 -1.64 -10.33 8.91
N GLY A 17 -0.64 -10.79 9.65
CA GLY A 17 0.48 -9.97 10.11
C GLY A 17 1.33 -9.44 8.96
N PHE A 18 1.67 -10.31 8.00
CA PHE A 18 2.40 -9.92 6.81
C PHE A 18 1.58 -8.98 5.92
N GLY A 19 0.29 -9.26 5.73
CA GLY A 19 -0.62 -8.38 5.00
C GLY A 19 -0.75 -7.00 5.64
N ALA A 20 -0.84 -6.93 6.97
CA ALA A 20 -0.86 -5.66 7.71
C ALA A 20 0.47 -4.90 7.58
N LEU A 21 1.61 -5.59 7.65
CA LEU A 21 2.94 -5.00 7.47
C LEU A 21 3.09 -4.40 6.07
N ILE A 22 2.67 -5.13 5.03
CA ILE A 22 2.69 -4.61 3.66
C ILE A 22 1.74 -3.42 3.52
N PHE A 23 0.52 -3.50 4.05
CA PHE A 23 -0.43 -2.38 4.01
C PHE A 23 0.19 -1.11 4.61
N LEU A 24 0.86 -1.23 5.76
CA LEU A 24 1.55 -0.12 6.40
C LEU A 24 2.73 0.38 5.56
N HIS A 25 3.52 -0.52 4.97
CA HIS A 25 4.58 -0.17 4.03
C HIS A 25 4.07 0.69 2.86
N GLU A 26 3.03 0.22 2.16
CA GLU A 26 2.41 0.93 1.05
C GLU A 26 1.80 2.27 1.50
N LEU A 27 1.23 2.31 2.71
CA LEU A 27 0.72 3.54 3.31
C LEU A 27 1.83 4.58 3.47
N GLY A 28 3.06 4.18 3.80
CA GLY A 28 4.22 5.06 3.86
C GLY A 28 4.48 5.78 2.53
N HIS A 29 4.53 5.02 1.43
CA HIS A 29 4.67 5.59 0.08
C HIS A 29 3.49 6.50 -0.30
N PHE A 30 2.26 6.08 0.02
CA PHE A 30 1.05 6.85 -0.25
C PHE A 30 1.05 8.21 0.46
N LEU A 31 1.36 8.22 1.75
CA LEU A 31 1.40 9.44 2.55
C LEU A 31 2.52 10.36 2.08
N ALA A 32 3.71 9.82 1.81
CA ALA A 32 4.83 10.59 1.29
C ALA A 32 4.51 11.21 -0.09
N ALA A 33 3.83 10.47 -0.98
CA ALA A 33 3.38 10.98 -2.27
C ALA A 33 2.37 12.12 -2.11
N ARG A 34 1.37 11.95 -1.23
CA ARG A 34 0.38 12.99 -0.93
C ARG A 34 1.01 14.24 -0.35
N TRP A 35 1.98 14.08 0.55
CA TRP A 35 2.73 15.19 1.11
C TRP A 35 3.58 15.92 0.07
N ALA A 36 4.21 15.18 -0.85
CA ALA A 36 5.02 15.74 -1.92
C ALA A 36 4.20 16.48 -2.99
N GLY A 37 2.87 16.35 -2.97
CA GLY A 37 1.96 16.89 -3.98
C GLY A 37 1.80 15.99 -5.20
N VAL A 38 2.19 14.70 -5.10
CA VAL A 38 2.07 13.72 -6.18
C VAL A 38 0.70 13.05 -6.13
N ARG A 39 0.04 13.01 -7.29
CA ARG A 39 -1.26 12.38 -7.43
C ARG A 39 -1.13 10.85 -7.44
N VAL A 40 -1.63 10.23 -6.39
CA VAL A 40 -1.84 8.76 -6.36
C VAL A 40 -3.11 8.37 -7.12
N LEU A 41 -2.98 7.46 -8.07
CA LEU A 41 -4.04 6.95 -8.92
C LEU A 41 -4.64 5.66 -8.37
N GLN A 42 -3.81 4.78 -7.80
CA GLN A 42 -4.26 3.52 -7.21
C GLN A 42 -3.49 3.24 -5.92
N PHE A 43 -4.22 2.83 -4.90
CA PHE A 43 -3.68 2.26 -3.67
C PHE A 43 -4.25 0.84 -3.57
N ALA A 44 -3.42 -0.16 -3.83
CA ALA A 44 -3.86 -1.54 -3.92
C ALA A 44 -3.21 -2.40 -2.83
N LEU A 45 -4.04 -3.14 -2.11
CA LEU A 45 -3.59 -4.22 -1.24
C LEU A 45 -3.71 -5.54 -2.01
N GLY A 46 -2.60 -6.27 -2.09
CA GLY A 46 -2.48 -7.51 -2.85
C GLY A 46 -2.17 -7.32 -4.34
N PHE A 47 -2.05 -8.43 -5.06
CA PHE A 47 -1.81 -8.47 -6.51
C PHE A 47 -2.94 -9.12 -7.31
N GLY A 48 -2.97 -8.83 -8.61
CA GLY A 48 -3.92 -9.40 -9.56
C GLY A 48 -5.20 -8.58 -9.75
N PRO A 49 -6.29 -9.20 -10.22
CA PRO A 49 -7.56 -8.52 -10.44
C PRO A 49 -8.14 -7.98 -9.13
N ALA A 50 -8.79 -6.82 -9.19
CA ALA A 50 -9.52 -6.26 -8.06
C ALA A 50 -10.68 -7.19 -7.69
N LEU A 51 -10.78 -7.56 -6.43
CA LEU A 51 -11.99 -8.11 -5.86
C LEU A 51 -12.98 -7.00 -5.54
N LEU A 52 -12.46 -6.00 -4.83
CA LEU A 52 -13.24 -4.89 -4.32
C LEU A 52 -12.47 -3.60 -4.57
N SER A 53 -13.16 -2.56 -5.01
CA SER A 53 -12.59 -1.23 -5.11
C SER A 53 -13.51 -0.19 -4.54
N TYR A 54 -12.91 0.82 -3.92
CA TYR A 54 -13.59 2.01 -3.43
C TYR A 54 -12.97 3.23 -4.08
N ARG A 55 -13.81 4.10 -4.62
CA ARG A 55 -13.40 5.40 -5.13
C ARG A 55 -14.36 6.45 -4.61
N ARG A 56 -13.82 7.45 -3.91
CA ARG A 56 -14.61 8.55 -3.37
C ARG A 56 -15.35 9.25 -4.52
N GLY A 57 -16.68 9.31 -4.45
CA GLY A 57 -17.57 9.82 -5.52
C GLY A 57 -18.29 8.73 -6.34
N LEU A 58 -17.70 7.53 -6.46
CA LEU A 58 -18.33 6.37 -7.12
C LEU A 58 -18.82 5.31 -6.11
N GLY A 59 -18.23 5.30 -4.91
CA GLY A 59 -18.58 4.36 -3.84
C GLY A 59 -17.83 3.04 -3.96
N LEU A 60 -18.40 1.99 -3.37
CA LEU A 60 -17.86 0.63 -3.39
C LEU A 60 -18.34 -0.10 -4.66
N ARG A 61 -17.43 -0.84 -5.29
CA ARG A 61 -17.70 -1.67 -6.47
C ARG A 61 -17.00 -3.01 -6.35
N TRP A 62 -17.67 -4.06 -6.81
CA TRP A 62 -17.02 -5.34 -7.12
C TRP A 62 -16.18 -5.17 -8.38
N GLY A 63 -14.94 -5.65 -8.36
CA GLY A 63 -13.98 -5.38 -9.43
C GLY A 63 -13.35 -4.00 -9.35
N SER A 64 -12.84 -3.50 -10.47
CA SER A 64 -12.22 -2.18 -10.57
C SER A 64 -13.22 -1.11 -11.01
N THR A 65 -13.18 0.05 -10.37
CA THR A 65 -13.84 1.30 -10.77
C THR A 65 -13.15 2.00 -11.95
N THR A 66 -11.95 1.57 -12.35
CA THR A 66 -11.16 2.21 -13.42
C THR A 66 -11.94 2.35 -14.75
N PRO A 67 -12.66 1.32 -15.25
CA PRO A 67 -13.44 1.46 -16.48
C PRO A 67 -14.57 2.49 -16.37
N GLU A 68 -15.27 2.54 -15.23
CA GLU A 68 -16.34 3.51 -14.95
C GLU A 68 -15.78 4.93 -14.86
N TYR A 69 -14.67 5.10 -14.14
CA TYR A 69 -13.95 6.38 -14.04
C TYR A 69 -13.45 6.88 -15.40
N ARG A 70 -12.97 5.97 -16.26
CA ARG A 70 -12.52 6.31 -17.63
C ARG A 70 -13.67 6.85 -18.48
N LYS A 71 -14.83 6.20 -18.45
CA LYS A 71 -16.03 6.67 -19.16
C LYS A 71 -16.46 8.06 -18.70
N LEU A 72 -16.33 8.37 -17.41
CA LEU A 72 -16.62 9.71 -16.90
C LEU A 72 -15.66 10.78 -17.42
N LEU A 73 -14.37 10.46 -17.55
CA LEU A 73 -13.38 11.35 -18.18
C LEU A 73 -13.71 11.57 -19.65
N GLU A 74 -14.05 10.52 -20.39
CA GLU A 74 -14.44 10.59 -21.80
C GLU A 74 -15.71 11.44 -22.00
N ALA A 75 -16.76 11.19 -21.20
CA ALA A 75 -18.04 11.89 -21.27
C ALA A 75 -17.94 13.40 -21.00
N ARG A 76 -16.90 13.84 -20.27
CA ARG A 76 -16.67 15.26 -19.99
C ARG A 76 -15.95 16.00 -21.13
N GLY A 77 -15.68 15.33 -22.26
CA GLY A 77 -14.82 15.86 -23.33
C GLY A 77 -13.34 15.92 -22.91
N GLU A 78 -13.00 15.27 -21.80
CA GLU A 78 -11.65 15.21 -21.24
C GLU A 78 -10.90 13.95 -21.69
N GLY A 79 -11.56 13.08 -22.47
CA GLY A 79 -10.99 11.91 -23.12
C GLY A 79 -10.19 12.26 -24.37
N GLY A 80 -8.87 12.41 -24.22
CA GLY A 80 -7.95 12.47 -25.34
C GLY A 80 -6.73 11.60 -25.05
N GLU A 81 -6.34 10.80 -26.03
CA GLU A 81 -5.22 9.84 -26.11
C GLU A 81 -5.08 8.82 -24.96
N PRO A 82 -5.09 7.49 -25.24
CA PRO A 82 -4.80 6.47 -24.23
C PRO A 82 -3.42 6.71 -23.61
N GLY A 83 -3.38 6.88 -22.28
CA GLY A 83 -2.19 7.26 -21.51
C GLY A 83 -2.26 8.67 -20.89
N ARG A 84 -3.02 9.60 -21.48
CA ARG A 84 -3.14 10.99 -20.98
C ARG A 84 -4.33 11.20 -20.03
N LEU A 85 -5.25 10.25 -19.97
CA LEU A 85 -6.46 10.24 -19.15
C LEU A 85 -6.19 10.38 -17.64
N GLU A 86 -5.06 9.87 -17.14
CA GLU A 86 -4.73 9.91 -15.70
C GLU A 86 -4.36 11.33 -15.21
N THR A 87 -4.09 12.24 -16.16
CA THR A 87 -3.72 13.64 -15.91
C THR A 87 -4.93 14.52 -15.56
N ARG A 88 -6.14 14.11 -15.95
CA ARG A 88 -7.38 14.90 -15.76
C ARG A 88 -8.25 14.32 -14.63
N THR A 89 -8.94 15.18 -13.88
CA THR A 89 -9.74 14.80 -12.71
C THR A 89 -11.21 15.07 -12.95
N VAL A 90 -12.08 14.11 -12.64
CA VAL A 90 -13.52 14.31 -12.68
C VAL A 90 -13.98 15.09 -11.45
N ALA A 91 -14.63 16.24 -11.64
CA ALA A 91 -15.19 17.03 -10.53
C ALA A 91 -16.14 16.17 -9.67
N GLY A 92 -15.93 16.16 -8.35
CA GLY A 92 -16.71 15.36 -7.41
C GLY A 92 -16.26 13.90 -7.23
N VAL A 93 -15.31 13.42 -8.03
CA VAL A 93 -14.76 12.05 -7.92
C VAL A 93 -13.25 12.10 -7.66
N SER A 94 -12.78 11.33 -6.68
CA SER A 94 -11.35 11.24 -6.38
C SER A 94 -10.60 10.49 -7.49
N PRO A 95 -9.40 10.95 -7.88
CA PRO A 95 -8.56 10.23 -8.83
C PRO A 95 -7.99 8.94 -8.26
N THR A 96 -8.00 8.76 -6.93
CA THR A 96 -7.46 7.56 -6.26
C THR A 96 -8.49 6.44 -6.18
N GLU A 97 -8.12 5.28 -6.70
CA GLU A 97 -8.80 4.01 -6.47
C GLU A 97 -8.16 3.26 -5.30
N TYR A 98 -8.95 2.93 -4.28
CA TYR A 98 -8.53 2.01 -3.22
C TYR A 98 -8.97 0.60 -3.62
N ARG A 99 -8.06 -0.35 -3.73
CA ARG A 99 -8.33 -1.71 -4.23
C ARG A 99 -7.92 -2.76 -3.23
N LEU A 100 -8.73 -3.80 -3.11
CA LEU A 100 -8.36 -5.08 -2.54
C LEU A 100 -8.31 -6.08 -3.68
N ASN A 101 -7.12 -6.63 -3.97
CA ASN A 101 -6.92 -7.59 -5.04
C ASN A 101 -7.00 -9.03 -4.53
N TRP A 102 -7.11 -9.99 -5.45
CA TRP A 102 -7.27 -11.41 -5.13
C TRP A 102 -6.12 -12.01 -4.32
N LEU A 103 -4.87 -11.72 -4.68
CA LEU A 103 -3.72 -12.31 -4.02
C LEU A 103 -3.30 -11.46 -2.82
N PRO A 104 -3.27 -11.98 -1.58
CA PRO A 104 -3.01 -11.17 -0.38
C PRO A 104 -1.54 -10.81 -0.16
N PHE A 105 -0.63 -11.42 -0.92
CA PHE A 105 0.81 -11.24 -0.76
C PHE A 105 1.29 -10.04 -1.57
N GLY A 106 1.30 -8.86 -0.98
CA GLY A 106 1.88 -7.66 -1.56
C GLY A 106 0.91 -6.49 -1.64
N GLY A 107 1.23 -5.53 -2.49
CA GLY A 107 0.49 -4.30 -2.68
C GLY A 107 1.28 -3.37 -3.60
N TYR A 108 0.66 -2.28 -4.01
CA TYR A 108 1.37 -1.23 -4.74
C TYR A 108 0.62 0.10 -4.67
N VAL A 109 1.39 1.18 -4.79
CA VAL A 109 0.89 2.55 -4.95
C VAL A 109 1.21 3.05 -6.36
N LYS A 110 0.21 3.12 -7.23
CA LYS A 110 0.38 3.69 -8.57
C LYS A 110 0.28 5.21 -8.52
N MET A 111 1.35 5.90 -8.92
CA MET A 111 1.44 7.36 -8.93
C MET A 111 1.39 7.90 -10.36
N LEU A 112 0.84 9.12 -10.52
CA LEU A 112 0.81 9.80 -11.81
C LEU A 112 2.24 10.07 -12.29
N GLY A 113 2.55 9.66 -13.53
CA GLY A 113 3.86 9.86 -14.15
C GLY A 113 4.98 8.97 -13.60
N GLN A 114 4.65 7.97 -12.79
CA GLN A 114 5.53 6.84 -12.47
C GLN A 114 5.10 5.66 -13.35
N GLU A 115 5.59 5.65 -14.59
CA GLU A 115 5.39 4.52 -15.50
C GLU A 115 6.59 3.58 -15.42
N ASP A 116 6.40 2.41 -14.83
CA ASP A 116 7.47 1.42 -14.65
C ASP A 116 7.84 0.70 -15.98
N LEU A 117 7.00 0.81 -17.01
CA LEU A 117 7.14 0.12 -18.30
C LEU A 117 7.53 1.04 -19.48
N ASP A 118 7.25 2.35 -19.38
CA ASP A 118 7.61 3.34 -20.41
C ASP A 118 8.28 4.57 -19.78
N PRO A 119 9.63 4.63 -19.78
CA PRO A 119 10.38 5.77 -19.25
C PRO A 119 10.16 7.09 -20.01
N ALA A 120 9.60 7.05 -21.22
CA ALA A 120 9.35 8.22 -22.05
C ALA A 120 7.99 8.88 -21.77
N ALA A 121 7.08 8.17 -21.10
CA ALA A 121 5.76 8.67 -20.75
C ALA A 121 5.86 9.72 -19.62
N THR A 122 6.01 10.97 -20.04
CA THR A 122 6.09 12.11 -19.12
C THR A 122 4.72 12.76 -18.98
N ALA A 123 4.08 12.53 -17.83
CA ALA A 123 2.96 13.39 -17.43
C ALA A 123 3.53 14.79 -17.13
N SER A 124 3.17 15.78 -17.97
CA SER A 124 3.66 17.16 -17.91
C SER A 124 2.99 18.03 -16.85
N THR A 125 2.24 17.42 -15.94
CA THR A 125 1.54 18.14 -14.87
C THR A 125 2.39 18.31 -13.63
N PRO A 126 2.26 19.44 -12.89
CA PRO A 126 3.03 19.67 -11.67
C PRO A 126 2.83 18.62 -10.58
N ASP A 127 1.72 17.88 -10.58
CA ASP A 127 1.42 16.80 -9.62
C ASP A 127 1.81 15.39 -10.10
N SER A 128 2.63 15.33 -11.16
CA SER A 128 3.33 14.14 -11.64
C SER A 128 4.58 13.86 -10.80
N TYR A 129 4.84 12.58 -10.52
CA TYR A 129 6.04 12.11 -9.83
C TYR A 129 7.34 12.59 -10.51
N THR A 130 7.36 12.56 -11.84
CA THR A 130 8.56 12.90 -12.64
C THR A 130 8.84 14.40 -12.69
N GLN A 131 7.83 15.24 -12.42
CA GLN A 131 7.97 16.70 -12.33
C GLN A 131 8.41 17.18 -10.94
N GLN A 132 8.38 16.31 -9.92
CA GLN A 132 8.84 16.68 -8.59
C GLN A 132 10.38 16.72 -8.53
N PRO A 133 10.95 17.63 -7.70
CA PRO A 133 12.38 17.62 -7.43
C PRO A 133 12.83 16.27 -6.87
N ILE A 134 14.05 15.87 -7.22
CA ILE A 134 14.61 14.54 -6.92
C ILE A 134 14.52 14.22 -5.43
N TRP A 135 14.77 15.19 -4.56
CA TRP A 135 14.70 14.96 -3.11
C TRP A 135 13.30 14.53 -2.64
N LYS A 136 12.21 15.09 -3.23
CA LYS A 136 10.85 14.65 -2.91
C LYS A 136 10.60 13.24 -3.41
N ARG A 137 11.11 12.91 -4.59
CA ARG A 137 11.03 11.55 -5.16
C ARG A 137 11.73 10.54 -4.24
N MET A 138 12.91 10.90 -3.71
CA MET A 138 13.62 10.07 -2.72
C MET A 138 12.84 9.90 -1.42
N VAL A 139 12.17 10.96 -0.92
CA VAL A 139 11.28 10.85 0.25
C VAL A 139 10.11 9.91 -0.02
N ILE A 140 9.50 9.99 -1.21
CA ILE A 140 8.41 9.09 -1.61
C ILE A 140 8.87 7.63 -1.62
N VAL A 141 10.01 7.35 -2.26
CA VAL A 141 10.59 5.99 -2.36
C VAL A 141 11.07 5.46 -1.01
N SER A 142 11.51 6.33 -0.09
CA SER A 142 11.89 5.90 1.27
C SER A 142 10.69 5.79 2.23
N GLY A 143 9.51 6.29 1.86
CA GLY A 143 8.33 6.33 2.71
C GLY A 143 7.94 4.97 3.29
N GLY A 144 7.99 3.89 2.48
CA GLY A 144 7.71 2.54 2.96
C GLY A 144 8.74 2.01 3.95
N ILE A 145 10.03 2.32 3.75
CA ILE A 145 11.11 1.94 4.69
C ILE A 145 10.91 2.64 6.02
N VAL A 146 10.69 3.96 6.00
CA VAL A 146 10.47 4.75 7.21
C VAL A 146 9.24 4.25 7.96
N MET A 147 8.14 3.97 7.27
CA MET A 147 6.92 3.45 7.92
C MET A 147 7.17 2.09 8.57
N ASN A 148 7.91 1.18 7.92
CA ASN A 148 8.25 -0.11 8.53
C ASN A 148 9.08 0.04 9.80
N LEU A 149 10.03 0.98 9.83
CA LEU A 149 10.81 1.26 11.04
C LEU A 149 9.93 1.79 12.17
N LEU A 150 8.98 2.69 11.86
CA LEU A 150 8.02 3.20 12.84
C LEU A 150 7.12 2.09 13.39
N VAL A 151 6.62 1.22 12.52
CA VAL A 151 5.81 0.07 12.91
C VAL A 151 6.62 -0.90 13.78
N ALA A 152 7.86 -1.21 13.39
CA ALA A 152 8.73 -2.08 14.19
C ALA A 152 9.02 -1.50 15.58
N ALA A 153 9.33 -0.21 15.66
CA ALA A 153 9.53 0.48 16.94
C ALA A 153 8.26 0.46 17.81
N GLY A 154 7.09 0.74 17.22
CA GLY A 154 5.81 0.69 17.91
C GLY A 154 5.45 -0.71 18.41
N LEU A 155 5.63 -1.74 17.58
CA LEU A 155 5.42 -3.13 17.97
C LEU A 155 6.39 -3.56 19.07
N PHE A 156 7.65 -3.16 18.99
CA PHE A 156 8.64 -3.42 20.03
C PHE A 156 8.19 -2.84 21.38
N VAL A 157 7.81 -1.56 21.42
CA VAL A 157 7.30 -0.93 22.65
C VAL A 157 6.04 -1.66 23.16
N ALA A 158 5.09 -1.98 22.28
CA ALA A 158 3.86 -2.67 22.67
C ALA A 158 4.11 -4.05 23.28
N VAL A 159 5.01 -4.85 22.72
CA VAL A 159 5.37 -6.17 23.23
C VAL A 159 6.00 -6.08 24.62
N PHE A 160 6.90 -5.13 24.85
CA PHE A 160 7.52 -4.94 26.16
C PHE A 160 6.54 -4.40 27.20
N MET A 161 5.59 -3.55 26.80
CA MET A 161 4.49 -3.10 27.67
C MET A 161 3.53 -4.23 28.05
N ALA A 162 3.30 -5.20 27.16
CA ALA A 162 2.46 -6.37 27.45
C ALA A 162 3.12 -7.36 28.43
N GLY A 163 4.45 -7.28 28.61
CA GLY A 163 5.22 -8.19 29.44
C GLY A 163 5.48 -9.53 28.75
N LEU A 164 6.75 -9.88 28.57
CA LEU A 164 7.13 -11.18 28.03
C LEU A 164 7.29 -12.18 29.20
N PRO A 165 6.63 -13.35 29.16
CA PRO A 165 6.84 -14.39 30.16
C PRO A 165 8.27 -14.92 30.03
N ALA A 166 9.17 -14.44 30.89
CA ALA A 166 10.54 -14.92 30.97
C ALA A 166 10.58 -16.16 31.87
N MET A 167 11.12 -17.26 31.34
CA MET A 167 11.44 -18.43 32.15
C MET A 167 12.53 -18.02 33.15
N ALA A 168 12.31 -18.29 34.44
CA ALA A 168 13.32 -17.99 35.45
C ALA A 168 14.61 -18.78 35.17
N PRO A 169 15.79 -18.15 35.24
CA PRO A 169 17.05 -18.85 35.05
C PRO A 169 17.19 -19.94 36.13
N VAL A 170 17.34 -21.19 35.71
CA VAL A 170 17.57 -22.33 36.61
C VAL A 170 19.07 -22.38 36.91
N VAL A 171 19.46 -22.03 38.14
CA VAL A 171 20.84 -22.22 38.60
C VAL A 171 21.00 -23.69 39.00
N GLY A 172 21.82 -24.43 38.24
CA GLY A 172 22.23 -25.78 38.64
C GLY A 172 23.05 -25.73 39.93
N ALA A 173 22.72 -26.57 40.91
CA ALA A 173 23.53 -26.70 42.12
C ALA A 173 24.93 -27.22 41.73
N ALA A 174 25.98 -26.46 42.05
CA ALA A 174 27.34 -26.91 41.89
C ALA A 174 27.62 -28.04 42.89
N THR A 175 27.62 -29.28 42.43
CA THR A 175 28.17 -30.40 43.20
C THR A 175 29.67 -30.19 43.30
N ARG A 176 30.16 -29.84 44.49
CA ARG A 176 31.60 -29.84 44.78
C ARG A 176 32.13 -31.29 44.69
N PRO A 177 33.33 -31.50 44.12
CA PRO A 177 33.95 -32.81 44.02
C PRO A 177 34.31 -33.38 45.40
#